data_AF-A0A1B0DRA8-F1
#
_entry.id   AF-A0A1B0DRA8-F1
#
_cell.length_a   1.000
_cell.length_b   1.000
_cell.length_c   1.000
_cell.angle_alpha   90.00
_cell.angle_beta   90.00
_cell.angle_gamma   90.00
#
_symmetry.space_group_name_H-M   'P 1'
#
loop_
_entity.id
_entity.type
_entity.pdbx_description
1 polymer ?
#
loop_
_entity_poly.entity_id
_entity_poly.type
_entity_poly.pdbx_seq_one_letter_code
_entity_poly.pdbx_strand_id
1 'polypeptide(L)'
;MPRVEFVNLSLNRLGGPVAPPSEFSMTRLRSLVLNNTRLEWENVESLLNLLPMLEELHLSLNDYKQVLIDTIEDDFSEPLEGVQLNDDEDDDEATEEDEMANEVCTCGSKNKATPPSAGASRTDSVCSMYRKTNAHEGVRKLHFTGNPVTQWLEICRLGRVFPKLESLVLADCPIKSLETTNTANGAGSDDNNCDSPHTHFQ
;
A
#
# COMPACT_ATOMS: atom_id res chain seq x y z
N MET A 1 4.55 -21.35 -21.22
CA MET A 1 5.69 -21.18 -22.14
C MET A 1 7.00 -21.53 -21.42
N PRO A 2 7.63 -22.70 -21.65
CA PRO A 2 8.57 -23.28 -20.68
C PRO A 2 10.01 -22.74 -20.72
N ARG A 3 10.38 -21.88 -21.67
CA ARG A 3 11.77 -21.39 -21.86
C ARG A 3 11.92 -19.87 -21.97
N VAL A 4 10.85 -19.12 -21.73
CA VAL A 4 10.89 -17.67 -21.87
C VAL A 4 11.56 -17.08 -20.63
N GLU A 5 12.63 -16.32 -20.83
CA GLU A 5 13.41 -15.67 -19.76
C GLU A 5 13.24 -14.14 -19.76
N PHE A 6 12.87 -13.57 -20.91
CA PHE A 6 12.63 -12.14 -21.11
C PHE A 6 11.27 -11.93 -21.77
N VAL A 7 10.48 -11.02 -21.20
CA VAL A 7 9.21 -10.57 -21.78
C VAL A 7 9.15 -9.05 -21.70
N ASN A 8 8.81 -8.42 -22.83
CA ASN A 8 8.53 -6.99 -22.87
C ASN A 8 7.10 -6.77 -23.36
N LEU A 9 6.28 -6.17 -22.51
CA LEU A 9 4.87 -5.82 -22.79
C LEU A 9 4.67 -4.31 -22.76
N SER A 10 5.72 -3.52 -22.89
CA SER A 10 5.62 -2.06 -22.87
C SER A 10 4.63 -1.54 -23.91
N LEU A 11 3.99 -0.40 -23.65
CA LEU A 11 3.02 0.25 -24.54
C LEU A 11 1.75 -0.57 -24.80
N ASN A 12 1.49 -1.62 -24.00
CA ASN A 12 0.18 -2.28 -23.98
C ASN A 12 -0.65 -1.70 -22.84
N ARG A 13 -1.89 -1.30 -23.10
CA ARG A 13 -2.83 -0.98 -22.01
C ARG A 13 -3.28 -2.29 -21.35
N LEU A 14 -2.54 -2.69 -20.33
CA LEU A 14 -2.84 -3.87 -19.56
C LEU A 14 -3.86 -3.48 -18.48
N GLY A 15 -5.04 -4.08 -18.53
CA GLY A 15 -6.11 -3.85 -17.56
C GLY A 15 -6.93 -5.12 -17.35
N GLY A 16 -7.62 -5.18 -16.22
CA GLY A 16 -8.37 -6.36 -15.79
C GLY A 16 -7.53 -7.31 -14.92
N PRO A 17 -8.20 -8.20 -14.17
CA PRO A 17 -7.54 -9.06 -13.20
C PRO A 17 -6.59 -10.05 -13.88
N VAL A 18 -5.33 -10.08 -13.42
CA VAL A 18 -4.39 -11.14 -13.75
C VAL A 18 -4.87 -12.41 -13.07
N ALA A 19 -5.56 -13.27 -13.83
CA ALA A 19 -5.94 -14.58 -13.32
C ALA A 19 -4.69 -15.45 -13.15
N PRO A 20 -4.51 -16.12 -11.99
CA PRO A 20 -3.43 -17.08 -11.86
C PRO A 20 -3.64 -18.18 -12.90
N PRO A 21 -2.69 -18.41 -13.83
CA PRO A 21 -2.78 -19.53 -14.73
C PRO A 21 -2.78 -20.80 -13.88
N SER A 22 -3.88 -21.56 -13.93
CA SER A 22 -4.10 -22.76 -13.12
C SER A 22 -3.06 -23.87 -13.31
N GLU A 23 -2.16 -23.74 -14.30
CA GLU A 23 -1.17 -24.77 -14.67
C GLU A 23 0.22 -24.23 -15.05
N PHE A 24 0.50 -22.92 -14.95
CA PHE A 24 1.74 -22.35 -15.50
C PHE A 24 2.38 -21.26 -14.64
N SER A 25 3.17 -21.64 -13.64
CA SER A 25 4.18 -20.72 -13.09
C SER A 25 5.26 -20.47 -14.14
N MET A 26 5.57 -19.21 -14.48
CA MET A 26 6.66 -18.90 -15.41
C MET A 26 8.00 -18.97 -14.67
N THR A 27 8.39 -20.18 -14.28
CA THR A 27 9.55 -20.49 -13.42
C THR A 27 10.92 -20.20 -14.03
N ARG A 28 10.97 -19.59 -15.22
CA ARG A 28 12.21 -19.19 -15.89
C ARG A 28 12.27 -17.72 -16.24
N LEU A 29 11.17 -16.98 -16.08
CA LEU A 29 11.16 -15.57 -16.45
C LEU A 29 12.03 -14.79 -15.47
N ARG A 30 13.10 -14.16 -15.98
CA ARG A 30 14.06 -13.37 -15.19
C ARG A 30 13.90 -11.88 -15.42
N SER A 31 13.43 -11.46 -16.59
CA SER A 31 13.27 -10.05 -16.93
C SER A 31 11.89 -9.77 -17.51
N LEU A 32 11.19 -8.81 -16.91
CA LEU A 32 9.86 -8.38 -17.30
C LEU A 32 9.81 -6.86 -17.46
N VAL A 33 9.43 -6.41 -18.64
CA VAL A 33 9.31 -4.98 -18.97
C VAL A 33 7.83 -4.61 -19.15
N LEU A 34 7.32 -3.74 -18.29
CA LEU A 34 5.92 -3.28 -18.24
C LEU A 34 5.82 -1.76 -18.35
N ASN A 35 6.69 -1.12 -19.15
CA ASN A 35 6.73 0.33 -19.23
C ASN A 35 5.50 0.88 -19.96
N ASN A 36 4.91 1.95 -19.44
CA ASN A 36 3.73 2.60 -20.01
C ASN A 36 2.60 1.60 -20.31
N THR A 37 2.32 0.73 -19.33
CA THR A 37 1.22 -0.23 -19.40
C THR A 37 -0.02 0.20 -18.62
N ARG A 38 0.17 1.11 -17.65
CA ARG A 38 -0.84 1.57 -16.67
C ARG A 38 -1.41 0.42 -15.82
N LEU A 39 -0.61 -0.63 -15.64
CA LEU A 39 -1.00 -1.80 -14.87
C LEU A 39 -1.12 -1.43 -13.39
N GLU A 40 -2.23 -1.77 -12.73
CA GLU A 40 -2.45 -1.45 -11.32
C GLU A 40 -1.61 -2.34 -10.38
N TRP A 41 -1.37 -1.86 -9.15
CA TRP A 41 -0.54 -2.57 -8.16
C TRP A 41 -1.07 -3.96 -7.78
N GLU A 42 -2.40 -4.17 -7.77
CA GLU A 42 -2.99 -5.50 -7.53
C GLU A 42 -2.55 -6.51 -8.60
N ASN A 43 -2.43 -6.06 -9.85
CA ASN A 43 -1.96 -6.92 -10.93
C ASN A 43 -0.43 -7.09 -10.89
N VAL A 44 0.31 -6.07 -10.50
CA VAL A 44 1.76 -6.19 -10.26
C VAL A 44 2.03 -7.23 -9.17
N GLU A 45 1.33 -7.17 -8.04
CA GLU A 45 1.40 -8.18 -6.98
C GLU A 45 1.09 -9.58 -7.51
N SER A 46 0.00 -9.72 -8.25
CA SER A 46 -0.41 -11.00 -8.85
C SER A 46 0.69 -11.56 -9.76
N LEU A 47 1.33 -10.72 -10.57
CA LEU A 47 2.47 -11.11 -11.41
C LEU A 47 3.68 -11.52 -10.58
N LEU A 48 4.04 -10.76 -9.54
CA LEU A 48 5.16 -11.10 -8.66
C LEU A 48 4.98 -12.50 -8.04
N ASN A 49 3.76 -12.83 -7.60
CA ASN A 49 3.45 -14.16 -7.06
C ASN A 49 3.57 -15.30 -8.10
N LEU A 50 3.40 -15.00 -9.40
CA LEU A 50 3.50 -15.97 -10.49
C LEU A 50 4.93 -16.13 -11.04
N LEU A 51 5.83 -15.21 -10.68
CA LEU A 51 7.16 -15.05 -11.28
C LEU A 51 8.27 -15.15 -10.24
N PRO A 52 8.38 -16.27 -9.48
CA PRO A 52 9.29 -16.37 -8.33
C PRO A 52 10.78 -16.21 -8.69
N MET A 53 11.15 -16.40 -9.96
CA MET A 53 12.53 -16.28 -10.46
C MET A 53 12.82 -14.92 -11.13
N LEU A 54 11.91 -13.95 -11.02
CA LEU A 54 12.09 -12.63 -11.62
C LEU A 54 13.24 -11.88 -10.95
N GLU A 55 14.18 -11.37 -11.74
CA GLU A 55 15.38 -10.65 -11.28
C GLU A 55 15.34 -9.16 -11.67
N GLU A 56 14.72 -8.85 -12.81
CA GLU A 56 14.70 -7.50 -13.38
C GLU A 56 13.26 -7.12 -13.76
N LEU A 57 12.79 -6.02 -13.19
CA LEU A 57 11.44 -5.51 -13.39
C LEU A 57 11.48 -4.05 -13.83
N HIS A 58 10.74 -3.73 -14.90
CA HIS A 58 10.58 -2.36 -15.36
C HIS A 58 9.13 -1.94 -15.25
N LEU A 59 8.89 -0.89 -14.47
CA LEU A 59 7.61 -0.30 -14.14
C LEU A 59 7.58 1.20 -14.46
N SER A 60 8.37 1.64 -15.45
CA SER A 60 8.50 3.06 -15.79
C SER A 60 7.28 3.57 -16.55
N LEU A 61 6.97 4.87 -16.43
CA LEU A 61 5.90 5.55 -17.17
C LEU A 61 4.49 4.99 -16.93
N ASN A 62 4.22 4.41 -15.76
CA ASN A 62 2.91 3.79 -15.45
C ASN A 62 1.96 4.71 -14.68
N ASP A 63 2.33 5.98 -14.49
CA ASP A 63 1.52 6.99 -13.77
C ASP A 63 1.31 6.65 -12.28
N TYR A 64 2.24 5.93 -11.66
CA TYR A 64 2.18 5.62 -10.23
C TYR A 64 2.44 6.85 -9.37
N LYS A 65 1.40 7.29 -8.64
CA LYS A 65 1.49 8.35 -7.61
C LYS A 65 1.89 7.80 -6.24
N GLN A 66 1.50 6.55 -5.98
CA GLN A 66 1.73 5.82 -4.74
C GLN A 66 2.08 4.36 -5.06
N VAL A 67 2.78 3.71 -4.13
CA VAL A 67 3.09 2.29 -4.09
C VAL A 67 2.10 1.65 -3.11
N LEU A 68 1.09 0.96 -3.65
CA LEU A 68 -0.06 0.48 -2.88
C LEU A 68 0.13 -0.93 -2.28
N ILE A 69 1.37 -1.42 -2.29
CA ILE A 69 1.75 -2.72 -1.71
C ILE A 69 2.87 -2.53 -0.69
N ASP A 70 2.78 -3.26 0.41
CA ASP A 70 3.74 -3.19 1.51
C ASP A 70 3.87 -4.55 2.19
N THR A 71 5.00 -4.84 2.82
CA THR A 71 5.17 -6.08 3.60
C THR A 71 4.74 -5.93 5.06
N ILE A 72 4.54 -4.69 5.50
CA ILE A 72 4.10 -4.32 6.85
C ILE A 72 2.59 -4.10 6.82
N GLU A 73 1.89 -4.54 7.87
CA GLU A 73 0.48 -4.16 8.10
C GLU A 73 0.44 -2.77 8.72
N ASP A 74 -0.46 -1.90 8.26
CA ASP A 74 -0.74 -0.64 8.95
C ASP A 74 -1.34 -0.97 10.32
N ASP A 75 -0.53 -0.92 11.38
CA ASP A 75 -0.94 -1.14 12.77
C ASP A 75 -1.71 0.07 13.36
N PHE A 76 -2.21 0.97 12.49
CA PHE A 76 -3.04 2.12 12.87
C PHE A 76 -4.51 1.72 13.06
N SER A 77 -4.72 0.63 13.81
CA SER A 77 -5.99 0.32 14.44
C SER A 77 -5.89 0.54 15.96
N GLU A 78 -5.18 1.57 16.41
CA GLU A 78 -5.48 2.15 17.71
C GLU A 78 -6.87 2.80 17.56
N PRO A 79 -7.90 2.30 18.26
CA PRO A 79 -9.13 3.05 18.40
C PRO A 79 -8.74 4.41 18.99
N LEU A 80 -9.30 5.51 18.48
CA LEU A 80 -9.26 6.77 19.20
C LEU A 80 -10.03 6.59 20.53
N GLU A 81 -9.40 6.01 21.54
CA GLU A 81 -9.90 6.05 22.91
C GLU A 81 -9.79 7.50 23.38
N GLY A 82 -10.95 8.12 23.60
CA GLY A 82 -11.05 9.30 24.45
C GLY A 82 -10.96 10.65 23.76
N VAL A 83 -11.93 10.97 22.89
CA VAL A 83 -12.52 12.31 22.97
C VAL A 83 -13.86 12.15 23.68
N GLN A 84 -13.80 12.18 25.01
CA GLN A 84 -14.99 12.35 25.85
C GLN A 84 -15.50 13.77 25.59
N LEU A 85 -16.46 13.92 24.68
CA LEU A 85 -17.33 15.10 24.69
C LEU A 85 -18.25 14.92 25.90
N ASN A 86 -17.78 15.44 27.03
CA ASN A 86 -18.67 15.80 28.12
C ASN A 86 -19.46 17.00 27.60
N ASP A 87 -20.72 16.80 27.25
CA ASP A 87 -21.72 17.84 27.38
C ASP A 87 -22.99 17.15 27.89
N ASP A 88 -23.45 17.71 28.98
CA ASP A 88 -24.35 17.16 29.97
C ASP A 88 -25.84 17.11 29.55
N GLU A 89 -26.61 16.43 30.40
CA GLU A 89 -28.04 16.62 30.70
C GLU A 89 -29.08 16.00 29.74
N ASP A 90 -29.64 14.87 30.23
CA ASP A 90 -31.05 14.72 30.66
C ASP A 90 -31.78 13.44 30.19
N ASP A 91 -32.59 12.95 31.13
CA ASP A 91 -33.70 12.00 31.05
C ASP A 91 -33.42 10.48 30.98
N ASP A 92 -33.42 9.92 32.18
CA ASP A 92 -34.43 8.98 32.72
C ASP A 92 -34.67 7.57 32.11
N GLU A 93 -34.67 6.65 33.07
CA GLU A 93 -35.50 5.45 33.25
C GLU A 93 -34.94 4.06 32.88
N ALA A 94 -35.24 3.16 33.82
CA ALA A 94 -34.62 1.89 34.13
C ALA A 94 -35.05 0.72 33.22
N THR A 95 -34.22 -0.32 33.10
CA THR A 95 -34.46 -1.66 33.70
C THR A 95 -33.56 -2.76 33.12
N GLU A 96 -33.07 -3.59 34.06
CA GLU A 96 -32.91 -5.06 34.02
C GLU A 96 -31.75 -5.74 33.28
N GLU A 97 -31.25 -6.73 34.04
CA GLU A 97 -30.08 -7.59 33.95
C GLU A 97 -30.16 -8.59 32.77
N ASP A 98 -29.02 -8.96 32.18
CA ASP A 98 -28.61 -10.37 32.09
C ASP A 98 -27.25 -10.62 31.41
N GLU A 99 -26.69 -11.77 31.77
CA GLU A 99 -25.30 -12.21 31.70
C GLU A 99 -24.77 -12.63 30.30
N MET A 100 -23.46 -12.37 30.11
CA MET A 100 -22.41 -13.26 29.58
C MET A 100 -22.69 -14.24 28.41
N ALA A 101 -22.02 -14.02 27.26
CA ALA A 101 -21.29 -15.09 26.55
C ALA A 101 -20.36 -14.53 25.46
N ASN A 102 -19.09 -14.86 25.61
CA ASN A 102 -18.01 -14.72 24.63
C ASN A 102 -18.14 -15.84 23.58
N GLU A 103 -18.37 -15.51 22.31
CA GLU A 103 -18.37 -16.51 21.23
C GLU A 103 -17.52 -16.05 20.02
N VAL A 104 -16.42 -16.78 19.85
CA VAL A 104 -15.54 -16.78 18.68
C VAL A 104 -16.33 -17.21 17.45
N CYS A 105 -16.43 -16.35 16.43
CA CYS A 105 -17.14 -16.69 15.19
C CYS A 105 -16.18 -17.31 14.16
N THR A 106 -16.23 -18.64 14.05
CA THR A 106 -15.61 -19.44 12.99
C THR A 106 -16.56 -19.64 11.80
N CYS A 107 -16.01 -19.51 10.58
CA CYS A 107 -16.48 -19.99 9.26
C CYS A 107 -17.75 -19.32 8.67
N GLY A 108 -17.95 -19.16 7.36
CA GLY A 108 -17.34 -19.79 6.18
C GLY A 108 -18.35 -20.62 5.39
N SER A 109 -18.95 -20.02 4.35
CA SER A 109 -19.55 -20.63 3.13
C SER A 109 -21.08 -20.63 2.90
N LYS A 110 -21.47 -19.87 1.85
CA LYS A 110 -22.34 -20.21 0.68
C LYS A 110 -23.89 -20.16 0.78
N ASN A 111 -24.41 -19.21 -0.02
CA ASN A 111 -25.49 -19.31 -1.04
C ASN A 111 -26.96 -18.87 -0.75
N LYS A 112 -27.33 -17.77 -1.43
CA LYS A 112 -28.49 -17.56 -2.36
C LYS A 112 -29.70 -16.71 -1.88
N ALA A 113 -30.00 -15.71 -2.73
CA ALA A 113 -31.26 -14.98 -2.99
C ALA A 113 -31.62 -13.73 -2.12
N THR A 114 -31.85 -12.63 -2.86
CA THR A 114 -32.24 -11.22 -2.56
C THR A 114 -33.62 -11.03 -1.90
N PRO A 115 -34.06 -9.78 -1.55
CA PRO A 115 -33.45 -8.70 -0.75
C PRO A 115 -34.36 -8.30 0.44
N PRO A 116 -33.95 -7.38 1.34
CA PRO A 116 -34.65 -6.09 1.32
C PRO A 116 -33.77 -4.87 1.61
N SER A 117 -34.40 -3.73 1.36
CA SER A 117 -33.96 -2.35 1.44
C SER A 117 -33.42 -1.88 2.79
N ALA A 118 -32.59 -0.84 2.68
CA ALA A 118 -32.36 0.24 3.64
C ALA A 118 -31.47 -0.06 4.84
N GLY A 119 -30.26 0.53 4.79
CA GLY A 119 -29.71 1.20 5.95
C GLY A 119 -28.81 0.38 6.88
N ALA A 120 -28.06 -0.58 6.37
CA ALA A 120 -26.88 -1.06 7.11
C ALA A 120 -25.65 -0.35 6.54
N SER A 121 -25.32 0.82 7.11
CA SER A 121 -23.96 1.36 7.01
C SER A 121 -23.04 0.33 7.64
N ARG A 122 -22.54 -0.58 6.79
CA ARG A 122 -21.26 -1.23 7.04
C ARG A 122 -20.30 -0.08 7.22
N THR A 123 -19.85 0.15 8.45
CA THR A 123 -18.62 0.89 8.64
C THR A 123 -17.58 0.03 7.93
N ASP A 124 -17.28 0.40 6.69
CA ASP A 124 -16.06 -0.03 6.04
C ASP A 124 -14.97 0.44 6.99
N SER A 125 -14.54 -0.47 7.87
CA SER A 125 -13.31 -0.36 8.62
C SER A 125 -12.31 0.16 7.62
N VAL A 126 -11.73 1.33 7.91
CA VAL A 126 -10.84 2.06 7.02
C VAL A 126 -9.66 1.14 6.75
N CYS A 127 -9.84 0.28 5.76
CA CYS A 127 -8.90 -0.76 5.41
C CYS A 127 -7.68 0.01 4.96
N SER A 128 -6.57 -0.19 5.67
CA SER A 128 -5.21 0.18 5.28
C SER A 128 -5.18 0.47 3.79
N MET A 129 -4.95 1.73 3.40
CA MET A 129 -4.91 2.15 1.99
C MET A 129 -3.85 1.35 1.20
N TYR A 130 -2.94 0.68 1.91
CA TYR A 130 -1.94 -0.22 1.41
C TYR A 130 -2.35 -1.67 1.61
N ARG A 131 -2.15 -2.48 0.57
CA ARG A 131 -2.34 -3.92 0.66
C ARG A 131 -1.07 -4.59 1.21
N LYS A 132 -1.24 -5.44 2.22
CA LYS A 132 -0.17 -6.34 2.65
C LYS A 132 0.16 -7.35 1.56
N THR A 133 1.44 -7.45 1.21
CA THR A 133 1.97 -8.41 0.25
C THR A 133 3.19 -9.14 0.80
N ASN A 134 3.57 -10.24 0.16
CA ASN A 134 4.81 -10.96 0.48
C ASN A 134 6.00 -10.27 -0.18
N ALA A 135 7.16 -10.29 0.48
CA ALA A 135 8.41 -9.88 -0.14
C ALA A 135 8.74 -10.80 -1.33
N HIS A 136 9.25 -10.20 -2.41
CA HIS A 136 9.70 -10.91 -3.59
C HIS A 136 11.23 -11.05 -3.59
N GLU A 137 11.69 -12.24 -3.25
CA GLU A 137 13.10 -12.58 -2.97
C GLU A 137 14.05 -12.59 -4.18
N GLY A 138 13.50 -12.52 -5.40
CA GLY A 138 14.28 -12.63 -6.64
C GLY A 138 14.68 -11.30 -7.27
N VAL A 139 13.91 -10.22 -7.09
CA VAL A 139 14.07 -8.97 -7.85
C VAL A 139 15.27 -8.21 -7.31
N ARG A 140 16.24 -7.95 -8.18
CA ARG A 140 17.51 -7.26 -7.89
C ARG A 140 17.63 -5.94 -8.63
N LYS A 141 16.89 -5.76 -9.71
CA LYS A 141 16.90 -4.52 -10.50
C LYS A 141 15.47 -4.02 -10.74
N LEU A 142 15.24 -2.75 -10.43
CA LEU A 142 13.96 -2.08 -10.61
C LEU A 142 14.13 -0.77 -11.38
N HIS A 143 13.45 -0.66 -12.52
CA HIS A 143 13.34 0.58 -13.27
C HIS A 143 11.97 1.22 -13.02
N PHE A 144 11.95 2.39 -12.39
CA PHE A 144 10.72 3.05 -11.94
C PHE A 144 10.64 4.52 -12.42
N THR A 145 11.26 4.82 -13.56
CA THR A 145 11.42 6.17 -14.11
C THR A 145 10.09 6.76 -14.61
N GLY A 146 9.93 8.08 -14.46
CA GLY A 146 8.78 8.80 -15.02
C GLY A 146 7.45 8.44 -14.38
N ASN A 147 7.46 8.11 -13.08
CA ASN A 147 6.25 7.93 -12.29
C ASN A 147 6.05 9.17 -11.40
N PRO A 148 4.84 9.73 -11.29
CA PRO A 148 4.55 10.95 -10.52
C PRO A 148 4.52 10.73 -8.99
N VAL A 149 5.35 9.84 -8.48
CA VAL A 149 5.51 9.59 -7.05
C VAL A 149 6.28 10.75 -6.41
N THR A 150 5.75 11.28 -5.31
CA THR A 150 6.30 12.49 -4.66
C THR A 150 6.92 12.24 -3.29
N GLN A 151 6.53 11.16 -2.62
CA GLN A 151 6.94 10.84 -1.25
C GLN A 151 7.98 9.71 -1.26
N TRP A 152 9.07 9.90 -0.52
CA TRP A 152 10.12 8.88 -0.39
C TRP A 152 9.64 7.62 0.34
N LEU A 153 8.65 7.75 1.22
CA LEU A 153 8.04 6.61 1.91
C LEU A 153 7.52 5.55 0.93
N GLU A 154 6.96 5.96 -0.21
CA GLU A 154 6.51 5.06 -1.27
C GLU A 154 7.68 4.24 -1.85
N ILE A 155 8.84 4.87 -2.00
CA ILE A 155 10.06 4.20 -2.47
C ILE A 155 10.59 3.23 -1.40
N CYS A 156 10.47 3.59 -0.11
CA CYS A 156 10.82 2.67 0.97
C CYS A 156 9.99 1.38 0.93
N ARG A 157 8.72 1.45 0.52
CA ARG A 157 7.89 0.24 0.32
C ARG A 157 8.46 -0.68 -0.73
N LEU A 158 8.93 -0.13 -1.87
CA LEU A 158 9.60 -0.94 -2.90
C LEU A 158 10.83 -1.66 -2.32
N GLY A 159 11.60 -0.98 -1.46
CA GLY A 159 12.74 -1.62 -0.78
C GLY A 159 12.34 -2.76 0.15
N ARG A 160 11.18 -2.67 0.82
CA ARG A 160 10.66 -3.75 1.67
C ARG A 160 10.10 -4.91 0.85
N VAL A 161 9.36 -4.61 -0.21
CA VAL A 161 8.81 -5.60 -1.15
C VAL A 161 9.92 -6.32 -1.91
N PHE A 162 11.06 -5.66 -2.18
CA PHE A 162 12.20 -6.26 -2.89
C PHE A 162 13.47 -6.25 -1.98
N PRO A 163 13.57 -7.16 -1.00
CA PRO A 163 14.64 -7.12 0.01
C PRO A 163 16.05 -7.36 -0.57
N LYS A 164 16.16 -7.94 -1.77
CA LYS A 164 17.44 -8.16 -2.47
C LYS A 164 17.71 -7.12 -3.58
N LEU A 165 17.04 -5.98 -3.55
CA LEU A 165 17.20 -4.95 -4.57
C LEU A 165 18.63 -4.35 -4.52
N GLU A 166 19.34 -4.43 -5.63
CA GLU A 166 20.72 -3.95 -5.80
C GLU A 166 20.81 -2.71 -6.69
N SER A 167 19.87 -2.56 -7.62
CA SER A 167 19.82 -1.47 -8.58
C SER A 167 18.41 -0.89 -8.66
N LEU A 168 18.28 0.41 -8.41
CA LEU A 168 17.02 1.15 -8.47
C LEU A 168 17.20 2.41 -9.31
N VAL A 169 16.37 2.57 -10.34
CA VAL A 169 16.40 3.74 -11.23
C VAL A 169 15.12 4.57 -11.07
N LEU A 170 15.26 5.81 -10.58
CA LEU A 170 14.18 6.74 -10.22
C LEU A 170 14.26 8.09 -10.96
N ALA A 171 14.69 8.09 -12.22
CA ALA A 171 14.72 9.32 -13.01
C ALA A 171 13.30 9.86 -13.25
N ASP A 172 13.14 11.18 -13.41
CA ASP A 172 11.85 11.85 -13.67
C ASP A 172 10.72 11.50 -12.69
N CYS A 173 11.05 11.29 -11.42
CA CYS A 173 10.09 11.20 -10.32
C CYS A 173 10.11 12.50 -9.50
N PRO A 174 8.98 13.20 -9.29
CA PRO A 174 8.93 14.47 -8.56
C PRO A 174 9.02 14.31 -7.03
N ILE A 175 10.03 13.57 -6.55
CA ILE A 175 10.27 13.30 -5.14
C ILE A 175 10.67 14.61 -4.45
N LYS A 176 9.88 15.01 -3.44
CA LYS A 176 10.02 16.33 -2.79
C LYS A 176 11.03 16.33 -1.64
N SER A 177 11.11 15.22 -0.91
CA SER A 177 11.99 15.04 0.25
C SER A 177 12.34 13.56 0.39
N LEU A 178 13.52 13.25 0.94
CA LEU A 178 13.97 11.91 1.30
C LEU A 178 13.66 11.55 2.77
N GLU A 179 13.03 12.46 3.51
CA GLU A 179 12.65 12.22 4.90
C GLU A 179 11.49 11.21 4.99
N THR A 180 11.56 10.34 5.99
CA THR A 180 10.55 9.30 6.25
C THR A 180 9.69 9.62 7.48
N THR A 181 9.76 10.84 8.01
CA THR A 181 9.18 11.18 9.30
C THR A 181 7.65 11.19 9.25
N ASN A 182 7.04 10.23 9.94
CA ASN A 182 5.68 10.37 10.44
C ASN A 182 5.76 11.20 11.73
N THR A 183 5.79 12.54 11.63
CA THR A 183 5.77 13.42 12.81
C THR A 183 4.39 13.39 13.45
N ALA A 184 4.11 12.32 14.18
CA ALA A 184 3.04 12.22 15.17
C ALA A 184 3.65 11.56 16.42
N ASN A 185 4.57 12.27 17.07
CA ASN A 185 4.90 12.17 18.50
C ASN A 185 6.06 13.11 18.80
N GLY A 186 5.72 14.28 19.35
CA GLY A 186 6.67 15.31 19.72
C GLY A 186 6.01 16.67 19.89
N ALA A 187 5.01 16.75 20.78
CA ALA A 187 4.66 18.03 21.36
C ALA A 187 5.81 18.52 22.24
N GLY A 188 6.15 19.81 22.11
CA GLY A 188 6.85 20.57 23.13
C GLY A 188 8.27 21.01 22.76
N SER A 189 8.37 22.15 22.09
CA SER A 189 8.97 23.35 22.70
C SER A 189 8.66 24.53 21.79
N ASP A 190 7.67 25.33 22.20
CA ASP A 190 7.60 26.74 21.84
C ASP A 190 8.95 27.39 22.16
N ASP A 191 9.49 28.17 21.23
CA ASP A 191 10.01 29.50 21.57
C ASP A 191 10.25 30.34 20.29
N ASN A 192 9.28 31.21 20.04
CA ASN A 192 9.45 32.65 19.86
C ASN A 192 10.70 33.16 19.11
N ASN A 193 10.44 33.70 17.93
CA ASN A 193 10.89 35.02 17.47
C ASN A 193 12.37 35.40 17.66
N CYS A 194 13.15 35.39 16.57
CA CYS A 194 14.19 36.41 16.40
C CYS A 194 14.26 36.90 14.95
N ASP A 195 13.75 38.12 14.80
CA ASP A 195 13.89 39.05 13.72
C ASP A 195 15.34 39.61 13.72
N SER A 196 16.10 39.43 12.63
CA SER A 196 16.94 40.47 11.99
C SER A 196 18.01 39.91 11.03
N PRO A 197 18.30 40.59 9.91
CA PRO A 197 19.29 40.19 8.93
C PRO A 197 20.70 40.66 9.35
N HIS A 198 21.65 39.73 9.46
CA HIS A 198 23.05 40.10 9.60
C HIS A 198 23.67 40.45 8.24
N THR A 199 24.10 41.71 8.18
CA THR A 199 24.96 42.33 7.19
C THR A 199 26.38 41.74 7.18
N HIS A 200 26.90 41.56 5.97
CA HIS A 200 28.29 41.74 5.50
C HIS A 200 29.49 41.45 6.44
N PHE A 201 30.30 40.46 6.03
CA PHE A 201 31.77 40.41 6.06
C PHE A 201 32.16 39.53 4.84
N GLN A 202 33.01 39.89 3.88
CA GLN A 202 34.10 40.85 3.77
C GLN A 202 34.28 41.20 2.27
#